data_AF-A0ABD1J6L0-F1
#
_entry.id   AF-A0ABD1J6L0-F1
#
_cell.length_a   1.000
_cell.length_b   1.000
_cell.length_c   1.000
_cell.angle_alpha   90.00
_cell.angle_beta   90.00
_cell.angle_gamma   90.00
#
_symmetry.space_group_name_H-M   'P 1'
#
loop_
_entity.id
_entity.type
_entity.pdbx_description
1 polymer ?
#
loop_
_entity_poly.entity_id
_entity_poly.type
_entity_poly.pdbx_seq_one_letter_code
_entity_poly.pdbx_strand_id
1 'polypeptide(L)'
;MEGGHVRTFISFNQGQTWRLLTPPASEPHCSWASCSLHLHLRMSESPYSPDSITSSASAPGLVIATGTVGPELTNHNSRTFLSSDAGNTWTQVRYTPGHRIFGHLGHHSDWQLIKVDYSSLFSKRCVSADYQPWTLLNQREPCVMGRRQTFRKRRPGSRCMLGVHELKLLSSESCRCTPYDFEW
;
A
#
# COMPACT_ATOMS: atom_id res chain seq x y z
N MET A 1 -0.73 -26.50 22.05
CA MET A 1 -0.48 -25.92 20.72
C MET A 1 0.31 -24.66 20.97
N GLU A 2 1.60 -24.69 20.66
CA GLU A 2 2.53 -23.60 20.90
C GLU A 2 2.09 -22.38 20.07
N GLY A 3 1.82 -21.26 20.74
CA GLY A 3 1.28 -20.05 20.10
C GLY A 3 2.31 -19.48 19.14
N GLY A 4 2.12 -19.71 17.84
CA GLY A 4 3.02 -19.20 16.82
C GLY A 4 2.97 -17.68 16.73
N HIS A 5 4.05 -17.01 17.09
CA HIS A 5 4.22 -15.57 16.88
C HIS A 5 4.31 -15.27 15.38
N VAL A 6 3.23 -14.74 14.79
CA VAL A 6 3.19 -14.41 13.36
C VAL A 6 3.75 -13.01 13.14
N ARG A 7 4.79 -12.89 12.31
CA ARG A 7 5.42 -11.60 11.95
C ARG A 7 5.41 -11.40 10.44
N THR A 8 5.42 -10.13 10.01
CA THR A 8 5.28 -9.75 8.61
C THR A 8 6.58 -9.11 8.14
N PHE A 9 7.10 -9.59 7.03
CA PHE A 9 8.32 -9.10 6.41
C PHE A 9 8.06 -8.66 4.98
N ILE A 10 8.88 -7.74 4.48
CA ILE A 10 8.88 -7.28 3.09
C ILE A 10 10.28 -7.44 2.49
N SER A 11 10.33 -7.77 1.20
CA SER A 11 11.55 -7.84 0.40
C SER A 11 11.41 -6.99 -0.86
N PHE A 12 12.51 -6.35 -1.26
CA PHE A 12 12.62 -5.55 -2.49
C PHE A 12 13.60 -6.17 -3.50
N ASN A 13 14.29 -7.24 -3.12
CA ASN A 13 15.30 -7.95 -3.90
C ASN A 13 14.90 -9.42 -4.10
N GLN A 14 13.63 -9.65 -4.44
CA GLN A 14 13.06 -10.98 -4.74
C GLN A 14 13.29 -12.06 -3.67
N GLY A 15 13.40 -11.67 -2.41
CA GLY A 15 13.50 -12.61 -1.29
C GLY A 15 14.92 -12.90 -0.82
N GLN A 16 15.95 -12.26 -1.39
CA GLN A 16 17.32 -12.39 -0.90
C GLN A 16 17.48 -11.73 0.49
N THR A 17 16.87 -10.57 0.74
CA THR A 17 16.80 -9.97 2.08
C THR A 17 15.39 -9.58 2.45
N TRP A 18 15.10 -9.73 3.75
CA TRP A 18 13.79 -9.47 4.33
C TRP A 18 13.93 -8.50 5.49
N ARG A 19 12.98 -7.59 5.63
CA ARG A 19 12.92 -6.66 6.76
C ARG A 19 11.52 -6.56 7.33
N LEU A 20 11.44 -6.24 8.63
CA LEU A 20 10.18 -5.90 9.27
C LEU A 20 9.60 -4.61 8.67
N LEU A 21 8.27 -4.52 8.67
CA LEU A 21 7.57 -3.32 8.27
C LEU A 21 7.67 -2.26 9.36
N THR A 22 8.08 -1.05 8.98
CA THR A 22 8.16 0.08 9.90
C THR A 22 6.75 0.52 10.30
N PRO A 23 6.48 0.68 11.61
CA PRO A 23 5.19 1.18 12.07
C PRO A 23 4.96 2.63 11.60
N PRO A 24 3.70 3.07 11.45
CA PRO A 24 3.40 4.46 11.09
C PRO A 24 3.92 5.46 12.13
N ALA A 25 4.35 6.63 11.67
CA ALA A 25 4.80 7.71 12.57
C ALA A 25 3.71 8.19 13.56
N SER A 26 2.43 7.90 13.28
CA SER A 26 1.31 8.21 14.17
C SER A 26 1.21 7.29 15.40
N GLU A 27 2.04 6.24 15.49
CA GLU A 27 2.07 5.28 16.60
C GLU A 27 3.38 5.42 17.40
N PRO A 28 3.53 6.49 18.22
CA PRO A 28 4.76 6.76 18.97
C PRO A 28 5.05 5.72 20.06
N HIS A 29 4.05 4.93 20.45
CA HIS A 29 4.15 3.90 21.48
C HIS A 29 4.89 2.64 21.00
N CYS A 30 5.14 2.52 19.69
CA CYS A 30 5.86 1.40 19.07
C CYS A 30 7.32 1.78 18.80
N SER A 31 8.06 2.15 19.84
CA SER A 31 9.46 2.64 19.74
C SER A 31 10.52 1.59 20.09
N TRP A 32 10.13 0.40 20.55
CA TRP A 32 11.04 -0.68 20.93
C TRP A 32 11.37 -1.59 19.75
N ALA A 33 12.54 -2.23 19.78
CA ALA A 33 13.07 -3.09 18.71
C ALA A 33 12.19 -4.31 18.37
N SER A 34 11.28 -4.70 19.26
CA SER A 34 10.36 -5.82 19.03
C SER A 34 9.07 -5.43 18.29
N CYS A 35 8.77 -4.13 18.17
CA CYS A 35 7.50 -3.66 17.64
C CYS A 35 7.58 -3.32 16.14
N SER A 36 6.63 -3.85 15.36
CA SER A 36 6.57 -3.66 13.91
C SER A 36 5.12 -3.65 13.41
N LEU A 37 4.93 -3.23 12.16
CA LEU A 37 3.64 -3.38 11.49
C LEU A 37 3.47 -4.82 10.99
N HIS A 38 2.31 -5.40 11.26
CA HIS A 38 1.94 -6.73 10.83
C HIS A 38 0.68 -6.67 9.99
N LEU A 39 0.67 -7.35 8.86
CA LEU A 39 -0.44 -7.32 7.90
C LEU A 39 -1.10 -8.69 7.79
N HIS A 40 -2.42 -8.70 7.67
CA HIS A 40 -3.18 -9.86 7.26
C HIS A 40 -2.92 -10.08 5.77
N LEU A 41 -2.14 -11.10 5.43
CA LEU A 41 -1.85 -11.46 4.03
C LEU A 41 -2.83 -12.48 3.46
N ARG A 42 -3.56 -13.19 4.33
CA ARG A 42 -4.55 -14.17 3.91
C ARG A 42 -5.82 -13.47 3.49
N MET A 43 -6.13 -13.55 2.20
CA MET A 43 -7.44 -13.27 1.66
C MET A 43 -8.42 -14.25 2.30
N SER A 44 -9.44 -13.75 2.97
CA SER A 44 -10.53 -14.57 3.47
C SER A 44 -11.21 -15.28 2.30
N GLU A 45 -11.55 -16.57 2.45
CA GLU A 45 -12.37 -17.27 1.46
C GLU A 45 -13.80 -16.71 1.37
N SER A 46 -14.24 -15.98 2.39
CA SER A 46 -15.54 -15.31 2.38
C SER A 46 -15.46 -13.99 1.59
N PRO A 47 -16.34 -13.78 0.59
CA PRO A 47 -16.41 -12.54 -0.19
C PRO A 47 -16.94 -11.35 0.62
N TYR A 48 -17.42 -11.58 1.84
CA TYR A 48 -17.93 -10.54 2.74
C TYR A 48 -16.86 -9.97 3.69
N SER A 49 -15.68 -10.59 3.73
CA SER A 49 -14.58 -10.07 4.53
C SER A 49 -13.76 -9.09 3.71
N PRO A 50 -13.29 -7.99 4.32
CA PRO A 50 -12.46 -7.03 3.61
C PRO A 50 -11.19 -7.71 3.13
N ASP A 51 -10.82 -7.44 1.87
CA ASP A 51 -9.56 -7.89 1.30
C ASP A 51 -8.40 -7.47 2.20
N SER A 52 -7.55 -8.45 2.49
CA SER A 52 -6.51 -8.30 3.51
C SER A 52 -5.35 -7.42 3.02
N ILE A 53 -5.07 -7.47 1.71
CA ILE A 53 -4.15 -6.59 1.00
C ILE A 53 -4.62 -6.37 -0.43
N THR A 54 -4.57 -5.12 -0.89
CA THR A 54 -4.94 -4.74 -2.26
C THR A 54 -3.85 -3.83 -2.83
N SER A 55 -3.37 -4.20 -4.00
CA SER A 55 -2.47 -3.38 -4.82
C SER A 55 -2.89 -3.51 -6.29
N SER A 56 -2.52 -2.54 -7.12
CA SER A 56 -2.85 -2.58 -8.53
C SER A 56 -1.65 -2.18 -9.37
N ALA A 57 -1.41 -2.91 -10.47
CA ALA A 57 -0.48 -2.47 -11.51
C ALA A 57 -0.91 -1.11 -12.11
N SER A 58 -2.20 -0.76 -11.99
CA SER A 58 -2.71 0.56 -12.36
C SER A 58 -2.25 1.68 -11.40
N ALA A 59 -1.66 1.34 -10.25
CA ALA A 59 -1.30 2.27 -9.19
C ALA A 59 0.04 1.87 -8.52
N PRO A 60 1.19 2.03 -9.21
CA PRO A 60 2.49 1.65 -8.67
C PRO A 60 2.80 2.36 -7.35
N GLY A 61 3.30 1.59 -6.38
CA GLY A 61 3.65 2.07 -5.05
C GLY A 61 2.47 2.21 -4.07
N LEU A 62 1.23 2.04 -4.52
CA LEU A 62 0.07 2.01 -3.63
C LEU A 62 -0.18 0.58 -3.13
N VAL A 63 -0.19 0.44 -1.80
CA VAL A 63 -0.53 -0.80 -1.10
C VAL A 63 -1.50 -0.45 0.01
N ILE A 64 -2.69 -1.04 0.00
CA ILE A 64 -3.68 -0.94 1.08
C ILE A 64 -3.72 -2.31 1.75
N ALA A 65 -3.63 -2.35 3.07
CA ALA A 65 -3.70 -3.60 3.79
C ALA A 65 -4.34 -3.43 5.16
N THR A 66 -4.94 -4.50 5.67
CA THR A 66 -5.47 -4.55 7.03
C THR A 66 -4.46 -5.25 7.93
N GLY A 67 -4.23 -4.73 9.14
CA GLY A 67 -3.16 -5.23 10.00
C GLY A 67 -3.22 -4.73 11.44
N THR A 68 -2.17 -5.01 12.20
CA THR A 68 -1.98 -4.56 13.59
C THR A 68 -0.54 -4.08 13.79
N VAL A 69 -0.35 -3.16 14.74
CA VAL A 69 0.99 -2.70 15.15
C VAL A 69 1.31 -3.29 16.52
N GLY A 70 2.45 -3.95 16.65
CA GLY A 70 2.80 -4.66 17.88
C GLY A 70 3.98 -5.61 17.70
N PRO A 71 4.20 -6.53 18.65
CA PRO A 71 5.25 -7.55 18.53
C PRO A 71 4.92 -8.65 17.50
N GLU A 72 3.62 -8.85 17.24
CA GLU A 72 3.07 -9.90 16.38
C GLU A 72 1.73 -9.50 15.74
N LEU A 73 1.30 -10.28 14.75
CA LEU A 73 -0.02 -10.15 14.13
C LEU A 73 -1.10 -10.66 15.08
N THR A 74 -2.12 -9.83 15.30
CA THR A 74 -3.30 -10.22 16.09
C THR A 74 -4.58 -10.05 15.27
N ASN A 75 -5.61 -10.85 15.57
CA ASN A 75 -6.92 -10.73 14.92
C ASN A 75 -7.80 -9.65 15.54
N HIS A 76 -7.40 -9.13 16.71
CA HIS A 76 -8.12 -8.08 17.42
C HIS A 76 -7.58 -6.70 17.05
N ASN A 77 -8.44 -5.68 17.03
CA ASN A 77 -8.04 -4.29 16.78
C ASN A 77 -7.33 -4.08 15.42
N SER A 78 -7.73 -4.83 14.40
CA SER A 78 -7.25 -4.68 13.04
C SER A 78 -7.61 -3.31 12.47
N ARG A 79 -6.64 -2.64 11.85
CA ARG A 79 -6.77 -1.31 11.25
C ARG A 79 -6.33 -1.35 9.79
N THR A 80 -6.84 -0.43 8.99
CA THR A 80 -6.41 -0.25 7.60
C THR A 80 -5.19 0.64 7.54
N PHE A 81 -4.16 0.19 6.83
CA PHE A 81 -2.93 0.92 6.54
C PHE A 81 -2.78 1.13 5.04
N LEU A 82 -2.18 2.27 4.70
CA LEU A 82 -1.87 2.67 3.33
C LEU A 82 -0.37 2.97 3.24
N SER A 83 0.28 2.35 2.27
CA SER A 83 1.57 2.77 1.75
C SER A 83 1.39 3.41 0.38
N SER A 84 2.13 4.49 0.13
CA SER A 84 2.13 5.18 -1.17
C SER A 84 3.51 5.20 -1.85
N ASP A 85 4.46 4.46 -1.28
CA ASP A 85 5.86 4.37 -1.68
C ASP A 85 6.36 2.91 -1.73
N ALA A 86 5.47 1.99 -2.12
CA ALA A 86 5.73 0.56 -2.30
C ALA A 86 6.09 -0.22 -1.01
N GLY A 87 5.59 0.21 0.15
CA GLY A 87 5.82 -0.46 1.43
C GLY A 87 7.08 0.00 2.16
N ASN A 88 7.68 1.12 1.75
CA ASN A 88 8.76 1.76 2.50
C ASN A 88 8.22 2.46 3.75
N THR A 89 7.14 3.22 3.61
CA THR A 89 6.45 3.88 4.71
C THR A 89 4.97 3.53 4.72
N TRP A 90 4.40 3.53 5.92
CA TRP A 90 3.01 3.19 6.16
C TRP A 90 2.32 4.30 6.94
N THR A 91 1.04 4.51 6.62
CA THR A 91 0.17 5.46 7.30
C THR A 91 -1.12 4.74 7.69
N GLN A 92 -1.64 5.03 8.88
CA GLN A 92 -2.92 4.48 9.29
C GLN A 92 -4.06 5.30 8.66
N VAL A 93 -4.99 4.61 8.00
CA VAL A 93 -6.22 5.23 7.50
C VAL A 93 -7.16 5.43 8.69
N ARG A 94 -7.48 6.69 9.01
CA ARG A 94 -8.42 7.03 10.07
C ARG A 94 -9.82 7.18 9.47
N TYR A 95 -10.76 6.39 9.97
CA TYR A 95 -12.18 6.56 9.66
C TYR A 95 -12.82 7.46 10.71
N THR A 96 -13.60 8.44 10.26
CA THR A 96 -14.50 9.21 11.12
C THR A 96 -15.65 8.31 11.57
N PRO A 97 -15.98 8.25 12.88
CA PRO A 97 -17.14 7.52 13.35
C PRO A 97 -18.41 7.93 12.57
N GLY A 98 -19.16 6.96 12.07
CA GLY A 98 -20.42 7.18 11.32
C GLY A 98 -20.32 7.11 9.79
N HIS A 99 -19.13 7.07 9.20
CA HIS A 99 -18.98 6.90 7.75
C HIS A 99 -18.80 5.41 7.39
N ARG A 100 -19.85 4.78 6.85
CA ARG A 100 -19.81 3.41 6.31
C ARG A 100 -19.98 3.48 4.80
N ILE A 101 -19.02 2.93 4.05
CA ILE A 101 -19.08 2.90 2.57
C ILE A 101 -19.85 1.65 2.09
N PHE A 102 -20.02 0.64 2.95
CA PHE A 102 -20.76 -0.58 2.65
C PHE A 102 -21.72 -0.91 3.80
N GLY A 103 -22.96 -1.31 3.46
CA GLY A 103 -23.97 -1.72 4.43
C GLY A 103 -25.26 -2.19 3.76
N HIS A 104 -26.00 -3.07 4.42
CA HIS A 104 -27.35 -3.45 4.01
C HIS A 104 -28.33 -2.37 4.45
N LEU A 105 -29.02 -1.76 3.49
CA LEU A 105 -30.04 -0.73 3.72
C LEU A 105 -31.42 -1.37 3.85
N GLY A 106 -31.68 -2.10 4.95
CA GLY A 106 -33.06 -2.52 5.29
C GLY A 106 -33.23 -3.95 5.83
N HIS A 107 -34.49 -4.32 6.08
CA HIS A 107 -34.93 -5.63 6.60
C HIS A 107 -35.37 -6.63 5.51
N HIS A 108 -35.37 -6.23 4.22
CA HIS A 108 -35.86 -7.03 3.10
C HIS A 108 -34.72 -7.44 2.15
N SER A 109 -34.80 -8.66 1.62
CA SER A 109 -33.77 -9.33 0.81
C SER A 109 -33.70 -8.88 -0.65
N ASP A 110 -33.91 -7.59 -0.93
CA ASP A 110 -33.84 -7.05 -2.29
C ASP A 110 -32.45 -6.49 -2.59
N TRP A 111 -31.90 -6.84 -3.76
CA TRP A 111 -30.60 -6.35 -4.22
C TRP A 111 -30.65 -4.85 -4.55
N GLN A 112 -29.76 -4.08 -3.94
CA GLN A 112 -29.61 -2.66 -4.22
C GLN A 112 -28.22 -2.37 -4.79
N LEU A 113 -28.18 -1.68 -5.93
CA LEU A 113 -26.94 -1.25 -6.57
C LEU A 113 -26.78 0.27 -6.45
N ILE A 114 -25.72 0.70 -5.79
CA ILE A 114 -25.36 2.12 -5.69
C ILE A 114 -24.18 2.39 -6.64
N LYS A 115 -24.44 3.14 -7.71
CA LYS A 115 -23.39 3.66 -8.59
C LYS A 115 -22.98 5.05 -8.11
N VAL A 116 -21.78 5.16 -7.57
CA VAL A 116 -21.19 6.46 -7.20
C VAL A 116 -20.39 6.98 -8.39
N ASP A 117 -20.77 8.16 -8.89
CA ASP A 117 -20.03 8.83 -9.97
C ASP A 117 -19.12 9.93 -9.41
N TYR A 118 -17.81 9.72 -9.55
CA TYR A 118 -16.77 10.67 -9.11
C TYR A 118 -16.39 11.70 -10.19
N SER A 119 -16.98 11.65 -11.38
CA SER A 119 -16.66 12.54 -12.50
C SER A 119 -16.87 14.02 -12.18
N SER A 120 -17.87 14.34 -11.35
CA SER A 120 -18.19 15.69 -10.88
C SER A 120 -17.10 16.30 -9.99
N LEU A 121 -16.33 15.47 -9.28
CA LEU A 121 -15.22 15.91 -8.41
C LEU A 121 -13.92 16.11 -9.17
N PHE A 122 -13.77 15.44 -10.32
CA PHE A 122 -12.56 15.45 -11.14
C PHE A 122 -12.91 15.74 -12.61
N SER A 123 -13.43 16.92 -12.88
CA SER A 123 -13.92 17.32 -14.21
C SER A 123 -12.81 17.54 -15.25
N LYS A 124 -11.54 17.57 -14.85
CA LYS A 124 -10.38 17.82 -15.74
C LYS A 124 -9.49 16.58 -15.86
N ARG A 125 -8.88 16.38 -17.03
CA ARG A 125 -7.81 15.39 -17.24
C ARG A 125 -6.48 15.94 -16.75
N CYS A 126 -5.67 15.08 -16.14
CA CYS A 126 -4.35 15.49 -15.66
C CYS A 126 -3.45 15.88 -16.83
N VAL A 127 -2.70 16.97 -16.68
CA VAL A 127 -1.64 17.38 -17.62
C VAL A 127 -0.27 17.08 -17.04
N SER A 128 0.80 17.21 -17.83
CA SER A 128 2.19 16.95 -17.38
C SER A 128 2.57 17.70 -16.09
N ALA A 129 2.05 18.91 -15.89
CA ALA A 129 2.28 19.73 -14.70
C ALA A 129 1.63 19.16 -13.42
N ASP A 130 0.57 18.37 -13.53
CA ASP A 130 -0.11 17.73 -12.40
C ASP A 130 0.67 16.52 -11.84
N TYR A 131 1.75 16.13 -12.52
CA TYR A 131 2.58 15.00 -12.11
C TYR A 131 3.87 15.46 -11.43
N GLN A 132 4.36 14.61 -10.55
CA GLN A 132 5.68 14.68 -9.95
C GLN A 132 6.43 13.35 -10.21
N PRO A 133 7.75 13.42 -10.48
CA PRO A 133 8.56 12.21 -10.54
C PRO A 133 8.68 11.61 -9.13
N TRP A 134 8.58 10.29 -9.05
CA TRP A 134 8.80 9.50 -7.84
C TRP A 134 9.70 8.32 -8.17
N THR A 135 10.86 8.24 -7.52
CA THR A 135 11.82 7.15 -7.70
C THR A 135 11.52 6.03 -6.70
N LEU A 136 11.51 4.78 -7.18
CA LEU A 136 11.40 3.61 -6.30
C LEU A 136 12.69 3.49 -5.49
N LEU A 137 12.56 3.36 -4.17
CA LEU A 137 13.68 3.22 -3.25
C LEU A 137 13.54 1.92 -2.46
N ASN A 138 14.66 1.34 -2.04
CA ASN A 138 14.74 0.33 -0.99
C ASN A 138 15.59 0.90 0.15
N GLN A 139 14.98 1.23 1.30
CA GLN A 139 15.72 1.80 2.44
C GLN A 139 16.60 3.03 2.08
N ARG A 140 16.08 3.91 1.20
CA ARG A 140 16.78 5.09 0.62
C ARG A 140 17.77 4.80 -0.50
N GLU A 141 18.02 3.54 -0.86
CA GLU A 141 18.81 3.20 -2.03
C GLU A 141 17.94 3.21 -3.30
N PRO A 142 18.37 3.92 -4.37
CA PRO A 142 17.58 4.07 -5.59
C PRO A 142 17.74 2.93 -6.58
N CYS A 143 18.69 2.03 -6.35
CA CYS A 143 18.90 0.88 -7.21
C CYS A 143 18.19 -0.33 -6.63
N VAL A 144 17.10 -0.75 -7.26
CA VAL A 144 16.33 -1.92 -6.86
C VAL A 144 16.38 -2.91 -8.02
N MET A 145 16.90 -4.12 -7.77
CA MET A 145 17.10 -5.14 -8.81
C MET A 145 17.95 -4.64 -10.00
N GLY A 146 19.09 -4.00 -9.72
CA GLY A 146 20.01 -3.48 -10.75
C GLY A 146 19.46 -2.33 -11.61
N ARG A 147 18.29 -1.77 -11.26
CA ARG A 147 17.64 -0.70 -12.03
C ARG A 147 17.19 0.45 -11.13
N ARG A 148 17.40 1.67 -11.61
CA ARG A 148 16.81 2.90 -11.05
C ARG A 148 15.56 3.23 -11.84
N GLN A 149 14.38 3.05 -11.24
CA GLN A 149 13.09 3.31 -11.87
C GLN A 149 12.44 4.57 -11.31
N THR A 150 12.04 5.47 -12.20
CA THR A 150 11.30 6.69 -11.86
C THR A 150 9.93 6.65 -12.49
N PHE A 151 8.90 6.84 -11.67
CA PHE A 151 7.49 6.82 -12.06
C PHE A 151 6.89 8.22 -12.00
N ARG A 152 5.79 8.42 -12.73
CA ARG A 152 4.93 9.59 -12.64
C ARG A 152 3.86 9.34 -11.57
N LYS A 153 3.81 10.21 -10.57
CA LYS A 153 2.77 10.21 -9.53
C LYS A 153 1.99 11.52 -9.61
N ARG A 154 0.68 11.47 -9.44
CA ARG A 154 -0.13 12.70 -9.36
C ARG A 154 0.30 13.50 -8.13
N ARG A 155 0.50 14.81 -8.29
CA ARG A 155 0.84 15.71 -7.18
C ARG A 155 -0.29 15.73 -6.15
N PRO A 156 0.04 15.76 -4.84
CA PRO A 156 -0.96 16.03 -3.81
C PRO A 156 -1.65 17.37 -4.09
N GLY A 157 -2.98 17.39 -4.12
CA GLY A 157 -3.78 18.59 -4.40
C GLY A 157 -4.25 18.77 -5.85
N SER A 158 -3.62 18.11 -6.84
CA SER A 158 -4.12 18.12 -8.22
C SER A 158 -5.43 17.34 -8.34
N ARG A 159 -6.53 18.07 -8.61
CA ARG A 159 -7.88 17.51 -8.78
C ARG A 159 -8.16 17.21 -10.25
N CYS A 160 -7.58 16.11 -10.73
CA CYS A 160 -7.72 15.68 -12.12
C CYS A 160 -7.86 14.15 -12.21
N MET A 161 -8.53 13.66 -13.26
CA MET A 161 -8.62 12.23 -13.58
C MET A 161 -7.37 11.75 -14.31
N LEU A 162 -6.85 10.61 -13.86
CA LEU A 162 -5.77 9.89 -14.52
C LEU A 162 -6.30 9.25 -15.81
N GLY A 163 -5.58 9.41 -16.91
CA GLY A 163 -5.89 8.72 -18.15
C GLY A 163 -5.57 7.22 -18.06
N VAL A 164 -6.44 6.37 -18.60
CA VAL A 164 -6.30 4.90 -18.62
C VAL A 164 -5.02 4.43 -19.34
N HIS A 165 -4.50 5.23 -20.27
CA HIS A 165 -3.34 4.90 -21.12
C HIS A 165 -2.09 5.75 -20.87
N GLU A 166 -2.00 6.46 -19.74
CA GLU A 166 -0.78 7.23 -19.44
C GLU A 166 0.35 6.32 -18.97
N LEU A 167 1.51 6.40 -19.65
CA LEU A 167 2.72 5.72 -19.24
C LEU A 167 3.16 6.20 -17.87
N LYS A 168 3.20 5.27 -16.91
CA LYS A 168 3.57 5.56 -15.53
C LYS A 168 5.07 5.56 -15.32
N LEU A 169 5.81 4.77 -16.08
CA LEU A 169 7.26 4.74 -16.02
C LEU A 169 7.79 5.94 -16.81
N LEU A 170 8.46 6.86 -16.12
CA LEU A 170 9.11 8.03 -16.72
C LEU A 170 10.49 7.65 -17.28
N SER A 171 11.28 6.95 -16.48
CA SER A 171 12.61 6.49 -16.88
C SER A 171 13.00 5.21 -16.15
N SER A 172 13.84 4.40 -16.81
CA SER A 172 14.49 3.26 -16.21
C SER A 172 15.94 3.24 -16.65
N GLU A 173 16.84 3.36 -15.68
CA GLU A 173 18.29 3.37 -15.91
C GLU A 173 18.91 2.15 -15.25
N SER A 174 19.93 1.58 -15.87
CA SER A 174 20.68 0.46 -15.31
C SER A 174 21.71 0.97 -14.30
N CYS A 175 21.87 0.25 -13.18
CA CYS A 175 22.93 0.52 -12.22
C CYS A 175 24.17 -0.33 -12.52
N ARG A 176 25.30 0.00 -11.89
CA ARG A 176 26.45 -0.91 -11.82
C ARG A 176 26.14 -2.05 -10.85
N CYS A 177 26.47 -3.27 -11.26
CA CYS A 177 26.29 -4.46 -10.43
C CYS A 177 27.20 -4.41 -9.20
N THR A 178 26.69 -4.91 -8.08
CA THR A 178 27.38 -5.07 -6.80
C THR A 178 27.42 -6.55 -6.44
N PRO A 179 28.26 -6.99 -5.48
CA PRO A 179 28.25 -8.37 -5.00
C PRO A 179 26.88 -8.83 -4.45
N TYR A 180 26.04 -7.90 -4.01
CA TYR A 180 24.67 -8.19 -3.53
C TYR A 180 23.70 -8.54 -4.65
N ASP A 181 24.03 -8.30 -5.92
CA ASP A 181 23.16 -8.64 -7.05
C ASP A 181 23.29 -10.11 -7.52
N PHE A 182 24.19 -10.88 -6.90
CA PHE A 182 24.45 -12.27 -7.26
C PHE A 182 23.89 -13.22 -6.18
N GLU A 183 23.24 -14.29 -6.64
CA GLU A 183 22.86 -15.44 -5.82
C GLU A 183 24.05 -16.41 -5.75
N TRP A 184 24.21 -17.08 -4.61
CA TRP A 184 25.28 -18.05 -4.36
C TRP A 184 24.79 -19.50 -4.48
#